data_AF-A0A7W0PZR4-F1
#
_entry.id   AF-A0A7W0PZR4-F1
#
_cell.length_a   1.000
_cell.length_b   1.000
_cell.length_c   1.000
_cell.angle_alpha   90.00
_cell.angle_beta   90.00
_cell.angle_gamma   90.00
#
_symmetry.space_group_name_H-M   'P 1'
#
loop_
_entity.id
_entity.type
_entity.pdbx_description
1 polymer ?
#
loop_
_entity_poly.entity_id
_entity_poly.type
_entity_poly.pdbx_seq_one_letter_code
_entity_poly.pdbx_strand_id
1 'polypeptide(L)' 'MTSMVQVAVAGDVTEAGEIQAILAEAGIESELQPEEDADALAVFVPEGSVDLAQEAIEAMTEPDEPVAGL' A
#
# COMPACT_ATOMS: atom_id res chain seq x y z
N MET A 1 -18.10 3.47 -11.86
CA MET A 1 -17.60 2.62 -10.78
C MET A 1 -16.12 2.53 -11.03
N THR A 2 -15.31 3.05 -10.11
CA THR A 2 -13.85 2.90 -10.16
C THR A 2 -13.54 1.47 -9.73
N SER A 3 -12.80 0.72 -10.53
CA SER A 3 -12.40 -0.63 -10.13
C SER A 3 -11.35 -0.52 -9.04
N MET A 4 -11.49 -1.28 -7.97
CA MET A 4 -10.51 -1.34 -6.89
C MET A 4 -9.48 -2.42 -7.21
N VAL A 5 -8.20 -2.09 -7.07
CA VAL A 5 -7.09 -2.97 -7.40
C VAL A 5 -6.24 -3.15 -6.15
N GLN A 6 -5.92 -4.40 -5.83
CA GLN A 6 -5.04 -4.74 -4.71
C GLN A 6 -3.62 -4.25 -4.99
N VAL A 7 -3.02 -3.55 -4.04
CA VAL A 7 -1.65 -3.03 -4.14
C VAL A 7 -0.71 -3.59 -3.09
N ALA A 8 -1.24 -4.05 -1.95
CA ALA A 8 -0.45 -4.66 -0.89
C ALA A 8 -1.27 -5.66 -0.08
N VAL A 9 -0.56 -6.52 0.67
CA VAL A 9 -1.13 -7.41 1.69
C VAL A 9 -0.33 -7.19 2.97
N ALA A 10 -1.02 -6.79 4.02
CA ALA A 10 -0.48 -6.66 5.37
C ALA A 10 -0.73 -7.94 6.18
N GLY A 11 0.25 -8.36 6.97
CA GLY A 11 0.14 -9.51 7.86
C GLY A 11 -0.69 -9.25 9.12
N ASP A 12 -0.95 -7.99 9.47
CA ASP A 12 -1.83 -7.63 10.59
C ASP A 12 -2.44 -6.22 10.46
N VAL A 13 -3.35 -5.88 11.38
CA VAL A 13 -4.08 -4.61 11.40
C VAL A 13 -3.16 -3.40 11.59
N THR A 14 -2.02 -3.57 12.27
CA THR A 14 -1.04 -2.51 12.50
C THR A 14 -0.37 -2.14 11.19
N GLU A 15 0.19 -3.14 10.51
CA GLU A 15 0.85 -2.96 9.20
C GLU A 15 -0.15 -2.41 8.15
N ALA A 16 -1.38 -2.93 8.13
CA ALA A 16 -2.43 -2.40 7.25
C ALA A 16 -2.74 -0.92 7.51
N GLY A 17 -2.73 -0.52 8.78
CA GLY A 17 -2.92 0.87 9.20
C GLY A 17 -1.76 1.78 8.80
N GLU A 18 -0.52 1.28 8.85
CA GLU A 18 0.67 1.99 8.38
C GLU A 18 0.59 2.23 6.86
N ILE A 19 0.25 1.20 6.09
CA ILE A 19 0.06 1.32 4.64
C ILE A 19 -1.07 2.31 4.31
N GLN A 20 -2.20 2.24 5.01
CA GLN A 20 -3.28 3.22 4.81
C GLN A 20 -2.85 4.66 5.13
N ALA A 21 -2.05 4.85 6.18
CA ALA A 21 -1.55 6.18 6.54
C ALA A 21 -0.67 6.76 5.43
N ILE A 22 0.25 5.96 4.88
CA ILE A 22 1.11 6.34 3.76
C ILE A 22 0.27 6.77 2.55
N LEU A 23 -0.72 5.96 2.17
CA LEU A 23 -1.61 6.25 1.05
C LEU A 23 -2.45 7.51 1.31
N ALA A 24 -2.93 7.71 2.54
CA ALA A 24 -3.69 8.90 2.92
C ALA A 24 -2.84 10.18 2.88
N GLU A 25 -1.56 10.12 3.28
CA GLU A 25 -0.62 11.24 3.17
C GLU A 25 -0.35 11.61 1.71
N ALA A 26 -0.36 10.63 0.81
CA ALA A 26 -0.29 10.83 -0.64
C ALA A 26 -1.62 11.31 -1.26
N GLY A 27 -2.70 11.40 -0.48
CA GLY A 27 -4.04 11.77 -0.96
C GLY A 27 -4.74 10.65 -1.75
N ILE A 28 -4.34 9.40 -1.54
CA ILE A 28 -4.86 8.22 -2.23
C ILE A 28 -5.91 7.56 -1.33
N GLU A 29 -7.11 7.37 -1.88
CA GLU A 29 -8.16 6.59 -1.23
C GLU A 29 -7.77 5.12 -1.20
N SER A 30 -7.95 4.46 -0.05
CA SER A 30 -7.67 3.03 0.12
C SER A 30 -8.74 2.32 0.95
N GLU A 31 -8.97 1.05 0.63
CA GLU A 31 -9.87 0.16 1.35
C GLU A 31 -9.11 -1.08 1.86
N LEU A 32 -9.46 -1.54 3.06
CA LEU A 32 -8.93 -2.79 3.63
C LEU A 32 -9.98 -3.89 3.56
N GLN A 33 -9.56 -5.07 3.12
CA GLN A 33 -10.38 -6.28 3.17
C GLN A 33 -9.61 -7.43 3.81
N PRO A 34 -10.25 -8.24 4.66
CA PRO A 34 -9.62 -9.45 5.19
C PRO A 34 -9.45 -10.48 4.08
N GLU A 35 -8.28 -11.13 4.06
CA GLU A 35 -8.04 -12.29 3.18
C GLU A 35 -8.78 -13.51 3.76
N GLU A 36 -9.55 -14.24 2.94
CA GLU A 36 -10.37 -15.36 3.45
C GLU A 36 -9.53 -16.55 3.94
N ASP A 37 -8.33 -16.72 3.39
CA ASP A 37 -7.44 -17.87 3.65
C ASP A 37 -6.21 -17.53 4.51
N ALA A 38 -6.08 -16.29 4.99
CA ALA A 38 -4.96 -15.83 5.79
C ALA A 38 -5.42 -14.86 6.89
N ASP A 39 -4.78 -14.89 8.05
CA ASP A 39 -4.87 -13.81 9.05
C ASP A 39 -4.11 -12.58 8.54
N ALA A 40 -4.59 -11.99 7.44
CA ALA A 40 -3.97 -10.90 6.70
C ALA A 40 -5.03 -9.94 6.14
N LEU A 41 -4.60 -8.73 5.80
CA LEU A 41 -5.45 -7.66 5.25
C LEU A 41 -4.91 -7.20 3.90
N ALA A 42 -5.73 -7.34 2.87
CA ALA A 42 -5.44 -6.81 1.55
C ALA A 42 -5.81 -5.31 1.49
N VAL A 43 -4.91 -4.51 0.91
CA VAL A 43 -5.11 -3.07 0.68
C VAL A 43 -5.43 -2.84 -0.79
N PHE A 44 -6.56 -2.17 -1.04
CA PHE A 44 -7.05 -1.85 -2.37
C PHE A 44 -7.07 -0.34 -2.58
N VAL A 45 -6.81 0.10 -3.81
CA VAL A 45 -6.92 1.50 -4.23
C VAL A 45 -7.67 1.59 -5.56
N PRO A 46 -8.21 2.77 -5.93
CA PRO A 46 -8.75 2.98 -7.27
C PRO A 46 -7.72 2.64 -8.35
N GLU A 47 -8.16 1.99 -9.44
CA GLU A 47 -7.29 1.58 -10.55
C GLU A 47 -6.41 2.71 -11.11
N GLY A 48 -6.90 3.95 -11.09
CA GLY A 48 -6.17 5.13 -11.56
C GLY A 48 -5.09 5.64 -10.60
N SER A 49 -4.99 5.08 -9.40
CA SER A 49 -4.04 5.46 -8.36
C SER A 49 -3.04 4.34 -8.04
N VAL A 50 -3.07 3.22 -8.77
CA VAL A 50 -2.24 2.04 -8.50
C VAL A 50 -0.75 2.37 -8.54
N ASP A 51 -0.29 3.03 -9.62
CA ASP A 51 1.12 3.39 -9.77
C ASP A 51 1.57 4.33 -8.64
N LEU A 52 0.79 5.38 -8.36
CA LEU A 52 1.08 6.32 -7.27
C LEU A 52 1.07 5.65 -5.88
N ALA A 53 0.20 4.66 -5.68
CA ALA A 53 0.13 3.92 -4.44
C ALA A 53 1.37 3.05 -4.24
N GLN A 54 1.83 2.36 -5.30
CA GLN A 54 3.07 1.58 -5.26
C GLN A 54 4.27 2.48 -4.98
N GLU A 55 4.39 3.61 -5.69
CA GLU A 55 5.47 4.59 -5.47
C GLU A 55 5.49 5.13 -4.04
N ALA A 56 4.31 5.45 -3.46
CA ALA A 56 4.23 5.96 -2.10
C ALA A 56 4.64 4.91 -1.06
N ILE A 57 4.24 3.64 -1.26
CA ILE A 57 4.58 2.53 -0.37
C ILE A 57 6.08 2.24 -0.45
N GLU A 58 6.65 2.14 -1.66
CA GLU A 58 8.08 1.91 -1.88
C GLU A 58 8.92 3.03 -1.24
N ALA A 59 8.59 4.29 -1.50
CA ALA A 59 9.35 5.44 -0.99
C ALA A 59 9.42 5.55 0.55
N MET A 60 8.47 4.94 1.27
CA MET A 60 8.45 4.94 2.74
C MET A 60 8.96 3.64 3.37
N THR A 61 9.00 2.54 2.61
CA THR A 61 9.44 1.22 3.08
C THR A 61 10.85 0.86 2.62
N GLU A 62 11.36 1.48 1.57
CA GLU A 62 12.76 1.39 1.19
C GLU A 62 13.61 2.22 2.17
N PRO A 63 14.56 1.61 2.91
CA PRO A 63 15.58 2.38 3.59
C PRO A 63 16.41 3.06 2.50
N ASP A 64 16.60 4.38 2.55
CA ASP A 64 17.46 5.16 1.63
C ASP A 64 18.65 4.32 1.15
N GLU A 65 18.50 3.65 0.01
CA GLU A 65 19.47 2.69 -0.43
C GLU A 65 20.67 3.55 -0.85
N PRO A 66 21.83 3.47 -0.18
CA PRO A 66 22.94 4.32 -0.56
C PRO A 66 23.27 3.94 -2.00
N VAL A 67 23.09 4.88 -2.93
CA VAL A 67 23.44 4.72 -4.33
C VAL A 67 24.87 4.17 -4.38
N ALA A 68 25.01 2.86 -4.52
CA ALA A 68 26.28 2.18 -4.56
C ALA A 68 26.82 2.38 -5.98
N GLY A 69 27.39 3.56 -6.20
CA GLY A 69 27.97 3.93 -7.47
C GLY A 69 28.95 5.06 -7.28
N LEU A 70 30.20 4.71 -6.95
CA LEU A 70 31.45 5.32 -7.44
C LEU A 70 32.65 4.44 -7.04
#